data_AF-A0A6G2V2N5-F1
#
_entry.id   AF-A0A6G2V2N5-F1
#
_cell.length_a   1.000
_cell.length_b   1.000
_cell.length_c   1.000
_cell.angle_alpha   90.00
_cell.angle_beta   90.00
_cell.angle_gamma   90.00
#
_symmetry.space_group_name_H-M   'P 1'
#
loop_
_entity.id
_entity.type
_entity.pdbx_description
1 polymer ?
#
loop_
_entity_poly.entity_id
_entity_poly.type
_entity_poly.pdbx_seq_one_letter_code
_entity_poly.pdbx_strand_id
1 'polypeptide(L)'
;WQQDLLGSADDPQSLLSQQLAHWREALAGLPEELAIPTDRPRPAAPTQRGGSVAVPVAAELHDRLLAFARSNQSTLFMVLQAGLAALLSRLGGGTDIPLGTPVAG
;
A
#
# COMPACT_ATOMS: atom_id res chain seq x y z
N TRP A 1 -15.55 3.70 -25.47
CA TRP A 1 -14.98 2.42 -24.99
C TRP A 1 -14.94 2.32 -23.46
N GLN A 2 -14.29 3.24 -22.75
CA GLN A 2 -14.13 3.18 -21.29
C GLN A 2 -15.42 3.54 -20.55
N GLN A 3 -16.19 4.50 -21.06
CA GLN A 3 -17.56 4.78 -20.60
C GLN A 3 -18.56 3.68 -21.01
N ASP A 4 -18.34 3.01 -22.15
CA ASP A 4 -19.20 1.88 -22.56
C ASP A 4 -18.99 0.65 -21.69
N LEU A 5 -17.78 0.47 -21.13
CA LEU A 5 -17.42 -0.66 -20.27
C LEU A 5 -17.70 -0.37 -18.78
N LEU A 6 -17.42 0.86 -18.31
CA LEU A 6 -17.52 1.23 -16.89
C LEU A 6 -18.86 1.89 -16.53
N GLY A 7 -19.60 2.39 -17.53
CA GLY A 7 -20.80 3.20 -17.36
C GLY A 7 -20.51 4.62 -16.85
N SER A 8 -21.55 5.32 -16.40
CA SER A 8 -21.47 6.71 -15.90
C SER A 8 -21.47 6.76 -14.37
N ALA A 9 -20.84 7.80 -13.81
CA ALA A 9 -20.89 8.07 -12.36
C ALA A 9 -22.30 8.46 -11.88
N ASP A 10 -23.16 8.90 -12.80
CA ASP A 10 -24.56 9.26 -12.52
C ASP A 10 -25.50 8.03 -12.52
N ASP A 11 -25.01 6.86 -12.94
CA ASP A 11 -25.74 5.59 -12.83
C ASP A 11 -25.20 4.83 -11.61
N PRO A 12 -25.99 4.67 -10.53
CA PRO A 12 -25.57 3.96 -9.32
C PRO A 12 -25.24 2.48 -9.55
N GLN A 13 -25.74 1.87 -10.63
CA GLN A 13 -25.47 0.47 -10.97
C GLN A 13 -24.23 0.29 -11.84
N SER A 14 -23.61 1.38 -12.32
CA SER A 14 -22.42 1.29 -13.15
C SER A 14 -21.22 0.73 -12.38
N LEU A 15 -20.32 0.05 -13.09
CA LEU A 15 -19.07 -0.45 -12.50
C LEU A 15 -18.22 0.69 -11.93
N LEU A 16 -18.23 1.86 -12.59
CA LEU A 16 -17.55 3.06 -12.10
C LEU A 16 -18.09 3.50 -10.73
N SER A 17 -19.42 3.59 -10.59
CA SER A 17 -20.05 3.99 -9.32
C SER A 17 -19.75 3.00 -8.20
N GLN A 18 -19.76 1.70 -8.51
CA GLN A 18 -19.41 0.64 -7.55
C GLN A 18 -17.93 0.72 -7.11
N GLN A 19 -17.00 0.90 -8.05
CA GLN A 19 -15.58 1.05 -7.73
C GLN A 19 -15.31 2.33 -6.91
N LEU A 20 -15.96 3.43 -7.25
CA LEU A 20 -15.87 4.67 -6.47
C LEU A 20 -16.44 4.50 -5.06
N ALA A 21 -17.59 3.83 -4.91
CA ALA A 21 -18.17 3.55 -3.61
C ALA A 21 -17.23 2.71 -2.74
N HIS A 22 -16.65 1.65 -3.31
CA HIS A 22 -15.67 0.82 -2.64
C HIS A 22 -14.47 1.64 -2.13
N TRP A 23 -13.85 2.47 -2.97
CA TRP A 23 -12.69 3.26 -2.55
C TRP A 23 -13.04 4.36 -1.55
N ARG A 24 -14.21 4.97 -1.65
CA ARG A 24 -14.67 5.93 -0.63
C ARG A 24 -14.79 5.27 0.73
N GLU A 25 -15.31 4.05 0.79
CA GLU A 25 -15.43 3.29 2.03
C GLU A 25 -14.07 2.80 2.52
N ALA A 26 -13.28 2.17 1.65
CA ALA A 26 -11.98 1.58 2.01
C ALA A 26 -10.94 2.62 2.46
N LEU A 27 -11.04 3.85 1.99
CA LEU A 27 -10.13 4.95 2.34
C LEU A 27 -10.75 5.93 3.36
N ALA A 28 -11.95 5.65 3.87
CA ALA A 28 -12.60 6.50 4.85
C ALA A 28 -11.82 6.49 6.17
N GLY A 29 -11.53 7.69 6.70
CA GLY A 29 -10.89 7.83 8.01
C GLY A 29 -9.39 7.55 8.03
N LEU A 30 -8.74 7.40 6.87
CA LEU A 30 -7.29 7.24 6.79
C LEU A 30 -6.55 8.40 7.47
N PRO A 31 -5.39 8.14 8.10
CA PRO A 31 -4.54 9.18 8.63
C PRO A 31 -4.05 10.10 7.52
N GLU A 32 -4.04 11.41 7.78
CA GLU A 32 -3.45 12.39 6.86
C GLU A 32 -1.94 12.19 6.69
N GLU A 33 -1.26 11.76 7.76
CA GLU A 33 0.17 11.49 7.79
C GLU A 33 0.52 10.37 8.78
N LEU A 34 1.47 9.52 8.41
CA LEU A 34 2.04 8.52 9.32
C LEU A 34 3.10 9.15 10.23
N ALA A 35 2.92 9.04 11.54
CA ALA A 35 3.84 9.56 12.55
C ALA A 35 5.07 8.64 12.76
N ILE A 36 5.90 8.50 11.72
CA ILE A 36 7.16 7.74 11.80
C ILE A 36 8.34 8.65 12.24
N PRO A 37 9.38 8.11 12.88
CA PRO A 37 10.55 8.87 13.29
C PRO A 37 11.28 9.41 12.06
N THR A 38 11.43 10.73 12.01
CA THR A 38 12.16 11.44 10.96
C THR A 38 13.37 12.16 11.54
N ASP A 39 14.50 12.14 10.85
CA ASP A 39 15.72 12.83 11.30
C ASP A 39 15.60 14.36 11.25
N ARG A 40 14.68 14.89 10.45
CA ARG A 40 14.48 16.32 10.19
C ARG A 40 13.00 16.65 10.02
N PRO A 41 12.56 17.86 10.38
CA PRO A 41 11.18 18.28 10.16
C PRO A 41 10.83 18.33 8.67
N ARG A 42 9.56 18.04 8.35
CA ARG A 42 9.03 18.11 6.98
C ARG A 42 9.07 19.56 6.46
N PRO A 43 9.69 19.84 5.30
CA PRO A 43 9.69 21.19 4.72
C PRO A 43 8.30 21.55 4.18
N ALA A 44 7.97 22.85 4.14
CA ALA A 44 6.68 23.34 3.63
C ALA A 44 6.45 23.06 2.13
N ALA A 45 7.53 22.97 1.35
CA ALA A 45 7.49 22.59 -0.06
C ALA A 45 8.35 21.34 -0.30
N PRO A 46 7.86 20.35 -1.06
CA PRO A 46 8.61 19.13 -1.34
C PRO A 46 9.79 19.44 -2.25
N THR A 47 10.99 19.01 -1.85
CA THR A 47 12.22 19.21 -2.64
C THR A 47 12.38 18.18 -3.77
N GLN A 48 11.58 17.11 -3.74
CA GLN A 48 11.68 15.95 -4.65
C GLN A 48 13.05 15.25 -4.66
N ARG A 49 13.91 15.52 -3.67
CA ARG A 49 15.20 14.85 -3.51
C ARG A 49 15.02 13.55 -2.75
N GLY A 50 15.45 12.44 -3.35
CA GLY A 50 15.44 11.10 -2.75
C GLY A 50 16.83 10.48 -2.68
N GLY A 51 16.94 9.40 -1.92
CA GLY A 51 18.08 8.50 -1.89
C GLY A 51 17.62 7.04 -1.99
N SER A 52 18.55 6.11 -2.15
CA SER A 52 18.23 4.68 -2.20
C SER A 52 19.23 3.88 -1.38
N VAL A 53 18.73 2.89 -0.64
CA VAL A 53 19.53 1.94 0.13
C VAL A 53 19.10 0.55 -0.30
N ALA A 54 20.06 -0.27 -0.73
CA ALA A 54 19.80 -1.66 -1.08
C ALA A 54 19.64 -2.49 0.20
N VAL A 55 18.60 -3.32 0.25
CA VAL A 55 18.35 -4.26 1.35
C VAL A 55 18.45 -5.68 0.78
N PRO A 56 19.62 -6.34 0.88
CA PRO A 56 19.79 -7.68 0.36
C PRO A 56 19.01 -8.70 1.21
N VAL A 57 18.35 -9.64 0.56
CA VAL A 57 17.67 -10.78 1.19
C VAL A 57 18.47 -12.03 0.85
N ALA A 58 19.00 -12.71 1.87
CA ALA A 58 19.72 -13.96 1.69
C ALA A 58 18.81 -15.02 1.05
N ALA A 59 19.36 -15.89 0.21
CA ALA A 59 18.61 -16.90 -0.53
C ALA A 59 17.81 -17.82 0.43
N GLU A 60 18.41 -18.21 1.54
CA GLU A 60 17.79 -19.05 2.55
C GLU A 60 16.59 -18.38 3.21
N LEU A 61 16.65 -17.06 3.43
CA LEU A 61 15.53 -16.29 3.96
C LEU A 61 14.41 -16.16 2.91
N HIS A 62 14.78 -15.90 1.66
CA HIS A 62 13.83 -15.81 0.56
C HIS A 62 13.04 -17.12 0.40
N ASP A 63 13.71 -18.27 0.43
CA ASP A 63 13.06 -19.58 0.32
C ASP A 63 12.10 -19.85 1.49
N ARG A 64 12.47 -19.45 2.70
CA ARG A 64 11.60 -19.53 3.87
C ARG A 64 10.38 -18.64 3.75
N LEU A 65 10.52 -17.42 3.21
CA LEU A 65 9.39 -16.52 2.97
C LEU A 65 8.45 -17.08 1.89
N LEU A 66 8.98 -17.71 0.84
CA LEU A 66 8.17 -18.40 -0.17
C LEU A 66 7.42 -19.60 0.39
N ALA A 67 8.03 -20.39 1.28
CA ALA A 67 7.35 -21.48 1.97
C ALA A 67 6.25 -20.94 2.89
N PHE A 68 6.54 -19.88 3.64
CA PHE A 68 5.57 -19.21 4.52
C PHE A 68 4.38 -18.63 3.76
N ALA A 69 4.59 -17.98 2.62
CA ALA A 69 3.50 -17.48 1.79
C ALA A 69 2.56 -18.61 1.35
N ARG A 70 3.15 -19.70 0.84
CA ARG A 70 2.40 -20.90 0.39
C ARG A 70 1.60 -21.55 1.52
N SER A 71 2.17 -21.69 2.72
CA SER A 71 1.46 -22.29 3.85
C SER A 71 0.28 -21.46 4.34
N ASN A 72 0.27 -20.15 4.05
CA ASN A 72 -0.79 -19.22 4.43
C ASN A 72 -1.69 -18.81 3.25
N GLN A 73 -1.63 -19.53 2.12
CA GLN A 73 -2.39 -19.24 0.91
C GLN A 73 -2.24 -17.78 0.42
N SER A 74 -1.06 -17.19 0.66
CA SER A 74 -0.73 -15.81 0.31
C SER A 74 0.40 -15.77 -0.71
N THR A 75 0.59 -14.60 -1.32
CA THR A 75 1.72 -14.35 -2.21
C THR A 75 2.92 -13.84 -1.42
N LEU A 76 4.13 -14.01 -1.95
CA LEU A 76 5.33 -13.38 -1.36
C LEU A 76 5.16 -11.86 -1.24
N PHE A 77 4.48 -11.24 -2.20
CA PHE A 77 4.15 -9.82 -2.17
C PHE A 77 3.33 -9.43 -0.93
N MET A 78 2.26 -10.18 -0.62
CA MET A 78 1.46 -9.96 0.59
C MET A 78 2.28 -10.13 1.87
N VAL A 79 3.18 -11.12 1.91
CA VAL A 79 4.08 -11.32 3.07
C VAL A 79 5.03 -10.13 3.25
N LEU A 80 5.61 -9.62 2.16
CA LEU A 80 6.48 -8.45 2.21
C LEU A 80 5.72 -7.17 2.60
N GLN A 81 4.49 -6.98 2.08
CA GLN A 81 3.63 -5.87 2.52
C GLN A 81 3.29 -5.95 4.00
N ALA A 82 2.91 -7.13 4.50
CA ALA A 82 2.64 -7.35 5.91
C ALA A 82 3.88 -7.07 6.77
N GLY A 83 5.05 -7.50 6.32
CA GLY A 83 6.33 -7.20 6.98
C GLY A 83 6.63 -5.70 7.03
N LEU A 84 6.37 -4.97 5.95
CA LEU A 84 6.54 -3.52 5.90
C LEU A 84 5.55 -2.80 6.82
N ALA A 85 4.27 -3.16 6.80
CA ALA A 85 3.26 -2.60 7.70
C ALA A 85 3.62 -2.87 9.18
N ALA A 86 4.03 -4.09 9.52
CA ALA A 86 4.47 -4.44 10.86
C ALA A 86 5.71 -3.63 11.29
N LEU A 87 6.67 -3.43 10.38
CA LEU A 87 7.84 -2.59 10.64
C LEU A 87 7.44 -1.14 10.92
N LEU A 88 6.61 -0.54 10.07
CA LEU A 88 6.16 0.85 10.22
C LEU A 88 5.34 1.04 11.50
N SER A 89 4.48 0.08 11.84
CA SER A 89 3.75 0.05 13.10
C SER A 89 4.70 0.05 14.30
N ARG A 90 5.72 -0.81 14.27
CA ARG A 90 6.75 -0.89 15.32
C ARG A 90 7.59 0.39 15.44
N LEU A 91 7.74 1.14 14.36
CA LEU A 91 8.42 2.43 14.36
C LEU A 91 7.54 3.58 14.86
N GLY A 92 6.27 3.35 15.21
CA GLY A 92 5.37 4.39 15.73
C GLY A 92 4.34 4.90 14.71
N GLY A 93 4.29 4.31 13.51
CA GLY A 93 3.29 4.65 12.48
C GLY A 93 1.84 4.27 12.82
N GLY A 94 1.57 3.76 14.03
CA GLY A 94 0.23 3.37 14.46
C GLY A 94 -0.19 1.99 13.96
N THR A 95 -1.51 1.75 13.90
CA THR A 95 -2.11 0.46 13.50
C THR A 95 -2.88 0.54 12.19
N ASP A 96 -3.06 1.74 11.64
CA ASP A 96 -3.69 1.97 10.34
C ASP A 96 -2.66 2.58 9.38
N ILE A 97 -2.21 1.78 8.41
CA ILE A 97 -1.03 2.07 7.59
C ILE A 97 -1.40 1.92 6.10
N PRO A 98 -1.71 3.01 5.40
CA PRO A 98 -1.96 2.97 3.97
C PRO A 98 -0.65 2.71 3.20
N LEU A 99 -0.64 1.68 2.36
CA LEU A 99 0.48 1.33 1.48
C LEU A 99 0.06 1.40 0.02
N GLY A 100 0.63 2.34 -0.74
CA GLY A 100 0.41 2.46 -2.19
C GLY A 100 1.19 1.41 -2.99
N THR A 101 0.56 0.84 -4.01
CA THR A 101 1.20 -0.15 -4.89
C THR A 101 0.86 0.15 -6.35
N PRO A 102 1.86 0.20 -7.26
CA PRO A 102 1.58 0.38 -8.68
C PRO A 102 1.04 -0.91 -9.30
N VAL A 103 0.06 -0.79 -10.20
CA VAL A 103 -0.49 -1.88 -11.01
C VAL A 103 -0.21 -1.63 -12.48
N ALA A 104 0.04 -2.69 -13.25
CA ALA A 104 0.52 -2.56 -14.63
C ALA A 104 -0.52 -2.05 -15.66
N GLY A 105 -1.81 -2.01 -15.29
CA GLY A 105 -2.91 -1.49 -16.13
C GLY A 105 -3.41 -2.49 -17.16
#